data_AF-A0A8K1SXA9-F1
#
_entry.id   AF-A0A8K1SXA9-F1
#
_cell.length_a   1.000
_cell.length_b   1.000
_cell.length_c   1.000
_cell.angle_alpha   90.00
_cell.angle_beta   90.00
_cell.angle_gamma   90.00
#
_symmetry.space_group_name_H-M   'P 1'
#
loop_
_entity.id
_entity.type
_entity.pdbx_description
1 polymer ?
#
loop_
_entity_poly.entity_id
_entity_poly.type
_entity_poly.pdbx_seq_one_letter_code
_entity_poly.pdbx_strand_id
1 'polypeptide(L)'
;MTLNFNYFSSLLTDLYNYIIQQFSYYYLVFLGSILLIFLLYRVPYCYSPFLFSVLLVVLVFNSFISLFLRRVIHSYNEFFSGFVPVGTPLYICPFVCLAETISYLIRPFVLIFRPFINISLGCYGAIALSTFCFSSSIWYSVLIIIFFYEVFVALVHWFIVTNILSFSIDH
;
A
#
# COMPACT_ATOMS: atom_id res chain seq x y z
N MET A 1 -20.40 -16.41 -31.39
CA MET A 1 -19.77 -15.25 -30.72
C MET A 1 -20.03 -15.33 -29.22
N THR A 2 -19.61 -16.43 -28.58
CA THR A 2 -19.87 -16.75 -27.16
C THR A 2 -18.67 -17.44 -26.50
N LEU A 3 -17.58 -17.70 -27.25
CA LEU A 3 -16.39 -18.38 -26.74
C LEU A 3 -15.42 -17.44 -26.01
N ASN A 4 -15.39 -16.14 -26.32
CA ASN A 4 -14.48 -15.19 -25.65
C ASN A 4 -14.94 -14.78 -24.24
N PHE A 5 -16.22 -14.97 -23.89
CA PHE A 5 -16.70 -14.65 -22.54
C PHE A 5 -16.25 -15.68 -21.50
N ASN A 6 -16.11 -16.95 -21.88
CA ASN A 6 -15.68 -18.01 -20.96
C ASN A 6 -14.19 -17.92 -20.59
N TYR A 7 -13.32 -17.43 -21.48
CA TYR A 7 -11.91 -17.20 -21.16
C TYR A 7 -11.69 -15.94 -20.30
N PHE A 8 -12.51 -14.91 -20.51
CA PHE A 8 -12.49 -13.73 -19.64
C PHE A 8 -13.01 -14.08 -18.24
N SER A 9 -14.06 -14.89 -18.15
CA SER A 9 -14.52 -15.41 -16.86
C SER A 9 -13.49 -16.32 -16.22
N SER A 10 -12.76 -17.15 -16.99
CA SER A 10 -11.73 -18.03 -16.42
C SER A 10 -10.52 -17.25 -15.90
N LEU A 11 -10.03 -16.24 -16.65
CA LEU A 11 -8.96 -15.35 -16.18
C LEU A 11 -9.41 -14.52 -14.98
N LEU A 12 -10.65 -14.04 -14.97
CA LEU A 12 -11.21 -13.34 -13.81
C LEU A 12 -11.37 -14.29 -12.62
N THR A 13 -11.75 -15.56 -12.81
CA THR A 13 -11.84 -16.55 -11.73
C THR A 13 -10.48 -17.02 -11.26
N ASP A 14 -9.46 -17.06 -12.13
CA ASP A 14 -8.09 -17.41 -11.75
C ASP A 14 -7.41 -16.24 -11.04
N LEU A 15 -7.61 -15.01 -11.51
CA LEU A 15 -7.24 -13.80 -10.76
C LEU A 15 -8.01 -13.72 -9.43
N TYR A 16 -9.28 -14.11 -9.41
CA TYR A 16 -10.08 -14.19 -8.20
C TYR A 16 -9.51 -15.24 -7.24
N ASN A 17 -9.21 -16.46 -7.69
CA ASN A 17 -8.65 -17.49 -6.83
C ASN A 17 -7.23 -17.14 -6.36
N TYR A 18 -6.43 -16.47 -7.19
CA TYR A 18 -5.06 -16.08 -6.83
C TYR A 18 -5.01 -14.85 -5.90
N ILE A 19 -5.94 -13.89 -6.04
CA ILE A 19 -5.97 -12.64 -5.25
C ILE A 19 -6.88 -12.77 -4.02
N ILE A 20 -8.04 -13.43 -4.14
CA ILE A 20 -9.10 -13.47 -3.12
C ILE A 20 -8.99 -14.72 -2.24
N GLN A 21 -8.51 -15.87 -2.73
CA GLN A 21 -8.51 -17.09 -1.92
C GLN A 21 -7.40 -17.15 -0.85
N GLN A 22 -6.41 -16.25 -0.89
CA GLN A 22 -5.46 -16.06 0.21
C GLN A 22 -5.98 -15.14 1.33
N PHE A 23 -6.99 -14.30 1.07
CA PHE A 23 -7.46 -13.29 2.03
C PHE A 23 -8.92 -13.53 2.41
N SER A 24 -9.25 -13.42 3.71
CA SER A 24 -10.65 -13.41 4.14
C SER A 24 -11.43 -12.27 3.44
N TYR A 25 -12.70 -12.49 3.10
CA TYR A 25 -13.55 -11.50 2.40
C TYR A 25 -13.54 -10.11 3.06
N TYR A 26 -13.47 -10.05 4.39
CA TYR A 26 -13.37 -8.79 5.14
C TYR A 26 -12.10 -8.00 4.84
N TYR A 27 -10.98 -8.70 4.65
CA TYR A 27 -9.68 -8.10 4.36
C TYR A 27 -9.64 -7.54 2.94
N LEU A 28 -10.27 -8.24 1.99
CA LEU A 28 -10.39 -7.77 0.61
C LEU A 28 -11.19 -6.46 0.52
N VAL A 29 -12.34 -6.39 1.18
CA VAL A 29 -13.20 -5.18 1.16
C VAL A 29 -12.44 -3.99 1.76
N PHE A 30 -11.72 -4.22 2.86
CA PHE A 30 -10.89 -3.19 3.49
C PHE A 30 -9.74 -2.74 2.58
N LEU A 31 -8.97 -3.65 1.99
CA LEU A 31 -7.89 -3.33 1.05
C LEU A 31 -8.41 -2.66 -0.23
N GLY A 32 -9.58 -3.06 -0.73
CA GLY A 32 -10.25 -2.43 -1.86
C GLY A 32 -10.67 -1.00 -1.55
N SER A 33 -11.11 -0.72 -0.31
CA SER A 33 -11.43 0.64 0.12
C SER A 33 -10.19 1.56 0.14
N ILE A 34 -9.02 1.03 0.53
CA ILE A 34 -7.73 1.75 0.47
C ILE A 34 -7.41 2.15 -0.98
N LEU A 35 -7.54 1.21 -1.91
CA LEU A 35 -7.28 1.45 -3.33
C LEU A 35 -8.22 2.53 -3.89
N LEU A 36 -9.51 2.43 -3.59
CA LEU A 36 -10.50 3.41 -4.05
C LEU A 36 -10.18 4.82 -3.54
N ILE A 37 -9.77 4.94 -2.28
CA ILE A 37 -9.36 6.22 -1.71
C ILE A 37 -8.13 6.78 -2.45
N PHE A 38 -7.11 5.97 -2.71
CA PHE A 38 -5.92 6.44 -3.46
C PHE A 38 -6.26 6.91 -4.87
N LEU A 39 -7.22 6.27 -5.54
CA LEU A 39 -7.69 6.68 -6.85
C LEU A 39 -8.55 7.95 -6.79
N LEU A 40 -9.44 8.08 -5.80
CA LEU A 40 -10.31 9.26 -5.62
C LEU A 40 -9.50 10.53 -5.34
N TYR A 41 -8.44 10.45 -4.53
CA TYR A 41 -7.55 11.58 -4.27
C TYR A 41 -6.75 12.04 -5.50
N ARG A 42 -6.79 11.29 -6.61
CA ARG A 42 -6.18 11.67 -7.88
C ARG A 42 -7.11 12.48 -8.79
N VAL A 43 -8.41 12.51 -8.49
CA VAL A 43 -9.36 13.34 -9.24
C VAL A 43 -9.01 14.81 -9.00
N PRO A 44 -8.90 15.64 -10.05
CA PRO A 44 -8.58 17.05 -9.89
C PRO A 44 -9.59 17.73 -8.96
N TYR A 45 -9.11 18.70 -8.17
CA TYR A 45 -9.87 19.45 -7.15
C TYR A 45 -10.27 18.70 -5.87
N CYS A 46 -10.07 17.38 -5.78
CA CYS A 46 -10.39 16.62 -4.56
C CYS A 46 -9.24 16.61 -3.52
N TYR A 47 -8.03 16.99 -3.91
CA TYR A 47 -6.86 16.85 -3.06
C TYR A 47 -6.77 17.96 -2.00
N SER A 48 -6.69 17.55 -0.73
CA SER A 48 -6.25 18.40 0.38
C SER A 48 -5.24 17.65 1.25
N PRO A 49 -4.08 18.25 1.55
CA PRO A 49 -2.97 17.55 2.22
C PRO A 49 -3.33 17.10 3.63
N PHE A 50 -4.08 17.92 4.37
CA PHE A 50 -4.46 17.63 5.74
C PHE A 50 -5.45 16.46 5.84
N LEU A 51 -6.55 16.48 5.07
CA LEU A 51 -7.53 15.39 5.09
C LEU A 51 -6.92 14.08 4.60
N PHE A 52 -6.05 14.15 3.59
CA PHE A 52 -5.35 12.97 3.10
C PHE A 52 -4.44 12.35 4.16
N SER A 53 -3.66 13.17 4.88
CA SER A 53 -2.80 12.69 5.97
C SER A 53 -3.61 12.06 7.11
N VAL A 54 -4.67 12.73 7.56
CA VAL A 54 -5.55 12.21 8.63
C VAL A 54 -6.19 10.89 8.21
N LEU A 55 -6.67 10.80 6.97
CA LEU A 55 -7.29 9.57 6.45
C LEU A 55 -6.27 8.43 6.37
N LEU A 56 -5.05 8.69 5.89
CA LEU A 56 -3.97 7.70 5.86
C LEU A 56 -3.66 7.17 7.26
N VAL A 57 -3.53 8.06 8.24
CA VAL A 57 -3.29 7.66 9.64
C VAL A 57 -4.47 6.83 10.13
N VAL A 58 -5.70 7.32 10.03
CA VAL A 58 -6.88 6.60 10.55
C VAL A 58 -7.02 5.22 9.93
N LEU A 59 -6.72 5.06 8.64
CA LEU A 59 -7.03 3.81 7.95
C LEU A 59 -5.83 2.83 7.96
N VAL A 60 -4.62 3.31 7.67
CA VAL A 60 -3.41 2.46 7.64
C VAL A 60 -2.90 2.17 9.06
N PHE A 61 -2.95 3.16 9.97
CA PHE A 61 -2.46 2.93 11.35
C PHE A 61 -3.40 2.00 12.13
N ASN A 62 -4.71 2.20 12.04
CA ASN A 62 -5.66 1.32 12.75
C ASN A 62 -5.62 -0.12 12.21
N SER A 63 -5.42 -0.32 10.91
CA SER A 63 -5.29 -1.67 10.36
C SER A 63 -4.03 -2.37 10.86
N PHE A 64 -2.90 -1.66 10.91
CA PHE A 64 -1.67 -2.19 11.49
C PHE A 64 -1.83 -2.51 13.00
N ILE A 65 -2.44 -1.60 13.77
CA ILE A 65 -2.67 -1.81 15.21
C ILE A 65 -3.59 -3.01 15.46
N SER A 66 -4.61 -3.21 14.63
CA SER A 66 -5.54 -4.33 14.77
C SER A 66 -4.86 -5.68 14.54
N LEU A 67 -3.95 -5.77 13.56
CA LEU A 67 -3.19 -6.99 13.30
C LEU A 67 -2.17 -7.26 14.41
N PHE A 68 -1.47 -6.21 14.85
CA PHE A 68 -0.53 -6.28 15.96
C PHE A 68 -1.20 -6.80 17.23
N LEU A 69 -2.33 -6.19 17.63
CA LEU A 69 -3.06 -6.58 18.84
C LEU A 69 -3.57 -8.03 18.75
N ARG A 70 -4.14 -8.44 17.60
CA ARG A 70 -4.63 -9.81 17.39
C ARG A 70 -3.53 -10.84 17.65
N ARG A 71 -2.30 -10.57 17.20
CA ARG A 71 -1.17 -11.50 17.33
C ARG A 71 -0.62 -11.55 18.76
N VAL A 72 -0.44 -10.40 19.39
CA VAL A 72 0.03 -10.30 20.79
C VAL A 72 -0.92 -11.05 21.74
N ILE A 73 -2.23 -10.99 21.48
CA ILE A 73 -3.25 -11.67 22.28
C ILE A 73 -3.28 -13.18 22.03
N HIS A 74 -3.02 -13.64 20.80
CA HIS A 74 -3.10 -15.06 20.45
C HIS A 74 -1.93 -15.88 21.00
N SER A 75 -0.69 -15.45 20.80
CA SER A 75 0.49 -16.17 21.29
C SER A 75 1.71 -15.26 21.44
N TYR A 76 1.96 -14.79 22.67
CA TYR A 76 3.11 -13.94 23.01
C TYR A 76 4.45 -14.65 22.76
N ASN A 77 4.56 -15.95 23.05
CA ASN A 77 5.80 -16.71 22.87
C ASN A 77 6.15 -16.90 21.38
N GLU A 78 5.15 -17.18 20.54
CA GLU A 78 5.37 -17.37 19.11
C GLU A 78 5.75 -16.04 18.44
N PHE A 79 5.16 -14.93 18.87
CA PHE A 79 5.50 -13.58 18.42
C PHE A 79 6.99 -13.25 18.64
N PHE A 80 7.51 -13.48 19.85
CA PHE A 80 8.94 -13.23 20.12
C PHE A 80 9.86 -14.24 19.42
N SER A 81 9.41 -15.49 19.22
CA SER A 81 10.19 -16.49 18.48
C SER A 81 10.25 -16.20 16.97
N GLY A 82 9.22 -15.55 16.41
CA GLY A 82 9.14 -15.18 15.00
C GLY A 82 10.13 -14.09 14.57
N PHE A 83 10.74 -13.39 15.51
CA PHE A 83 11.79 -12.39 15.26
C PHE A 83 13.19 -12.98 15.12
N VAL A 84 13.38 -14.26 15.46
CA VAL A 84 14.68 -14.94 15.36
C VAL A 84 14.70 -15.84 14.13
N PRO A 85 15.48 -15.53 13.08
CA PRO A 85 15.58 -16.40 11.92
C PRO A 85 16.20 -17.76 12.28
N VAL A 86 15.67 -18.84 11.73
CA VAL A 86 16.24 -20.18 11.90
C VAL A 86 17.65 -20.23 11.27
N GLY A 87 18.65 -20.59 12.07
CA GLY A 87 20.03 -20.72 11.60
C GLY A 87 20.97 -19.55 11.93
N THR A 88 20.52 -18.51 12.67
CA THR A 88 21.44 -17.47 13.14
C THR A 88 22.36 -17.99 14.26
N PRO A 89 23.68 -17.71 14.23
CA PRO A 89 24.57 -18.06 15.33
C PRO A 89 24.14 -17.34 16.61
N LEU A 90 24.17 -18.04 17.75
CA LEU A 90 23.68 -17.57 19.05
C LEU A 90 24.26 -16.21 19.48
N TYR A 91 25.49 -15.88 19.07
CA TYR A 91 26.14 -14.62 19.40
C TYR A 91 25.49 -13.38 18.77
N ILE A 92 24.93 -13.50 17.56
CA ILE A 92 24.39 -12.35 16.80
C ILE A 92 22.85 -12.28 16.92
N CYS A 93 22.23 -13.38 17.38
CA CYS A 93 20.78 -13.51 17.60
C CYS A 93 20.12 -12.30 18.31
N PRO A 94 20.62 -11.79 19.46
CA PRO A 94 19.94 -10.69 20.16
C PRO A 94 19.94 -9.38 19.35
N PHE A 95 21.01 -9.10 18.59
CA PHE A 95 21.07 -7.92 17.74
C PHE A 95 20.13 -8.01 16.54
N VAL A 96 20.00 -9.20 15.94
CA VAL A 96 19.07 -9.42 14.81
C VAL A 96 17.62 -9.31 15.26
N CYS A 97 17.28 -9.87 16.43
CA CYS A 97 15.94 -9.74 17.01
C CYS A 97 15.59 -8.26 17.30
N LEU A 98 16.54 -7.49 17.84
CA LEU A 98 16.36 -6.04 18.04
C LEU A 98 16.18 -5.30 16.70
N ALA A 99 16.95 -5.66 15.66
CA ALA A 99 16.81 -5.05 14.35
C ALA A 99 15.45 -5.35 13.70
N GLU A 100 14.96 -6.58 13.81
CA GLU A 100 13.65 -6.97 13.26
C GLU A 100 12.50 -6.30 14.01
N THR A 101 12.57 -6.21 15.35
CA THR A 101 11.56 -5.49 16.14
C THR A 101 11.51 -3.99 15.82
N ILE A 102 12.66 -3.34 15.66
CA ILE A 102 12.72 -1.92 15.24
C ILE A 102 12.13 -1.77 13.82
N SER A 103 12.49 -2.66 12.90
CA SER A 103 11.98 -2.64 11.52
C SER A 103 10.47 -2.86 11.47
N TYR A 104 9.93 -3.73 12.32
CA TYR A 104 8.50 -3.94 12.48
C TYR A 104 7.78 -2.69 12.99
N LEU A 105 8.36 -1.97 13.96
CA LEU A 105 7.79 -0.71 14.48
C LEU A 105 7.82 0.45 13.46
N ILE A 106 8.85 0.50 12.61
CA ILE A 106 8.99 1.57 11.59
C ILE A 106 8.05 1.35 10.39
N ARG A 107 7.70 0.10 10.10
CA ARG A 107 6.83 -0.33 9.00
C ARG A 107 5.54 0.50 8.83
N PRO A 108 4.69 0.73 9.86
CA PRO A 108 3.47 1.55 9.72
C PRO A 108 3.77 3.01 9.32
N PHE A 109 4.84 3.60 9.84
CA PHE A 109 5.21 4.97 9.48
C PHE A 109 5.64 5.07 8.03
N VAL A 110 6.48 4.13 7.57
CA VAL A 110 6.94 4.08 6.17
C VAL A 110 5.76 3.87 5.21
N LEU A 111 4.78 3.05 5.61
CA LEU A 111 3.55 2.84 4.84
C LEU A 111 2.69 4.11 4.70
N ILE A 112 2.69 5.00 5.70
CA ILE A 112 1.93 6.27 5.66
C ILE A 112 2.69 7.37 4.92
N PHE A 113 3.99 7.50 5.15
CA PHE A 113 4.79 8.57 4.55
C PHE A 113 4.99 8.40 3.04
N ARG A 114 5.15 7.15 2.55
CA ARG A 114 5.32 6.88 1.11
C ARG A 114 4.18 7.42 0.23
N PRO A 115 2.90 7.08 0.44
CA PRO A 115 1.81 7.59 -0.38
C PRO A 115 1.60 9.08 -0.13
N PHE A 116 1.78 9.55 1.11
CA PHE A 116 1.67 10.96 1.45
C PHE A 116 2.62 11.81 0.60
N ILE A 117 3.92 11.49 0.60
CA ILE A 117 4.92 12.25 -0.14
C ILE A 117 4.68 12.15 -1.64
N ASN A 118 4.44 10.94 -2.17
CA ASN A 118 4.28 10.72 -3.61
C ASN A 118 3.06 11.48 -4.16
N ILE A 119 1.89 11.35 -3.53
CA ILE A 119 0.67 12.00 -4.02
C ILE A 119 0.76 13.52 -3.84
N SER A 120 1.31 14.00 -2.72
CA SER A 120 1.48 15.44 -2.49
C SER A 120 2.41 16.07 -3.52
N LEU A 121 3.60 15.50 -3.73
CA LEU A 121 4.56 15.98 -4.71
C LEU A 121 4.01 15.88 -6.14
N GLY A 122 3.28 14.82 -6.47
CA GLY A 122 2.62 14.66 -7.76
C GLY A 122 1.59 15.75 -8.04
N CYS A 123 0.77 16.12 -7.05
CA CYS A 123 -0.21 17.20 -7.18
C CYS A 123 0.46 18.58 -7.31
N TYR A 124 1.42 18.91 -6.44
CA TYR A 124 2.14 20.19 -6.53
C TYR A 124 2.96 20.28 -7.82
N GLY A 125 3.58 19.18 -8.26
CA GLY A 125 4.31 19.09 -9.52
C GLY A 125 3.40 19.29 -10.73
N ALA A 126 2.22 18.67 -10.74
CA ALA A 126 1.24 18.85 -11.81
C ALA A 126 0.72 20.30 -11.86
N ILE A 127 0.48 20.94 -10.72
CA ILE A 127 0.06 22.35 -10.65
C ILE A 127 1.18 23.25 -11.22
N ALA A 128 2.42 23.07 -10.77
CA ALA A 128 3.56 23.83 -11.28
C ALA A 128 3.72 23.65 -12.80
N LEU A 129 3.63 22.41 -13.31
CA LEU A 129 3.75 22.15 -14.74
C LEU A 129 2.57 22.70 -15.56
N SER A 130 1.37 22.72 -14.99
CA SER A 130 0.19 23.30 -15.63
C SER A 130 0.35 24.79 -15.91
N THR A 131 1.06 25.54 -15.06
CA THR A 131 1.33 26.97 -15.31
C THR A 131 2.24 27.19 -16.53
N PHE A 132 3.15 26.26 -16.83
CA PHE A 132 4.01 26.34 -18.02
C PHE A 132 3.29 25.91 -19.32
N CYS A 133 2.18 25.18 -19.22
CA CYS A 133 1.40 24.74 -20.37
C CYS A 133 0.74 25.90 -21.14
N PHE A 134 0.50 27.04 -20.49
CA PHE A 134 0.03 28.24 -21.18
C PHE A 134 1.07 28.83 -22.14
N SER A 135 2.36 28.53 -21.94
CA SER A 135 3.46 29.04 -22.76
C SER A 135 3.75 28.14 -23.98
N SER A 136 3.71 26.82 -23.82
CA SER A 136 3.96 25.91 -24.94
C SER A 136 3.16 24.61 -24.84
N SER A 137 2.72 24.13 -26.01
CA SER A 137 1.96 22.88 -26.13
C SER A 137 2.79 21.63 -25.78
N ILE A 138 4.12 21.73 -25.72
CA ILE A 138 4.99 20.60 -25.34
C ILE A 138 4.74 20.16 -23.89
N TRP A 139 4.47 21.11 -23.00
CA TRP A 139 4.26 20.83 -21.58
C TRP A 139 2.95 20.07 -21.34
N TYR A 140 1.97 20.21 -22.24
CA TYR A 140 0.73 19.44 -22.18
C TYR A 140 0.98 17.94 -22.36
N SER A 141 1.87 17.54 -23.27
CA SER A 141 2.26 16.14 -23.45
C SER A 141 2.96 15.58 -22.20
N VAL A 142 3.78 16.41 -21.53
CA VAL A 142 4.46 16.01 -20.29
C VAL A 142 3.46 15.82 -19.14
N LEU A 143 2.42 16.66 -19.04
CA LEU A 143 1.34 16.48 -18.06
C LEU A 143 0.62 15.14 -18.22
N ILE A 144 0.35 14.71 -19.45
CA ILE A 144 -0.29 13.40 -19.73
C ILE A 144 0.60 12.26 -19.23
N ILE A 145 1.90 12.32 -19.51
CA ILE A 145 2.85 11.29 -19.07
C ILE A 145 2.91 11.23 -17.53
N ILE A 146 2.95 12.38 -16.87
CA ILE A 146 2.93 12.47 -15.40
C ILE A 146 1.64 11.87 -14.83
N PHE A 147 0.48 12.12 -15.45
CA PHE A 147 -0.78 11.54 -15.00
C PHE A 147 -0.73 10.00 -14.98
N PHE A 148 -0.26 9.37 -16.06
CA PHE A 148 -0.11 7.91 -16.12
C PHE A 148 0.93 7.38 -15.13
N TYR A 149 2.07 8.06 -15.01
CA TYR A 149 3.11 7.71 -14.03
C TYR A 149 2.54 7.68 -12.61
N GLU A 150 1.72 8.65 -12.26
CA GLU A 150 1.20 8.79 -10.91
C GLU A 150 0.10 7.78 -10.58
N VAL A 151 -0.75 7.42 -11.56
CA VAL A 151 -1.69 6.29 -11.42
C VAL A 151 -0.92 4.99 -11.22
N PHE A 152 0.16 4.77 -11.98
CA PHE A 152 1.03 3.62 -11.79
C PHE A 152 1.66 3.58 -10.38
N VAL A 153 2.17 4.71 -9.90
CA VAL A 153 2.73 4.81 -8.53
C VAL A 153 1.68 4.48 -7.47
N ALA A 154 0.42 4.92 -7.64
CA ALA A 154 -0.67 4.60 -6.72
C ALA A 154 -0.97 3.08 -6.67
N LEU A 155 -1.00 2.41 -7.83
CA LEU A 155 -1.22 0.97 -7.92
C LEU A 155 -0.08 0.16 -7.29
N VAL A 156 1.17 0.52 -7.60
CA VAL A 156 2.35 -0.11 -6.99
C VAL A 156 2.35 0.09 -5.49
N HIS A 157 1.97 1.28 -5.02
CA HIS A 157 1.93 1.56 -3.60
C HIS A 157 0.86 0.75 -2.88
N TRP A 158 -0.35 0.66 -3.44
CA TRP A 158 -1.38 -0.23 -2.91
C TRP A 158 -0.89 -1.68 -2.83
N PHE A 159 -0.22 -2.18 -3.85
CA PHE A 159 0.39 -3.51 -3.85
C PHE A 159 1.47 -3.68 -2.76
N ILE A 160 2.31 -2.67 -2.52
CA ILE A 160 3.29 -2.72 -1.43
C ILE A 160 2.59 -2.75 -0.07
N VAL A 161 1.55 -1.93 0.12
CA VAL A 161 0.76 -1.90 1.36
C VAL A 161 0.16 -3.27 1.63
N THR A 162 -0.48 -3.90 0.64
CA THR A 162 -1.11 -5.21 0.79
C THR A 162 -0.10 -6.30 1.16
N ASN A 163 1.08 -6.31 0.52
CA ASN A 163 2.14 -7.29 0.80
C ASN A 163 2.80 -7.08 2.17
N ILE A 164 3.02 -5.83 2.58
CA ILE A 164 3.63 -5.55 3.89
C ILE A 164 2.66 -5.93 5.01
N LEU A 165 1.37 -5.68 4.80
CA LEU A 165 0.29 -6.09 5.69
C LEU A 165 0.15 -7.63 5.74
N SER A 166 0.24 -8.33 4.61
CA SER A 166 0.24 -9.80 4.60
C SER A 166 1.46 -10.40 5.29
N PHE A 167 2.65 -9.84 5.05
CA PHE A 167 3.86 -10.25 5.76
C PHE A 167 3.76 -10.06 7.28
N SER A 168 3.07 -9.01 7.74
CA SER A 168 2.82 -8.79 9.17
C SER A 168 1.85 -9.80 9.80
N ILE A 169 1.12 -10.57 9.00
CA ILE A 169 0.30 -11.70 9.45
C ILE A 169 1.16 -12.96 9.64
N ASP A 170 2.22 -13.12 8.85
CA ASP A 170 3.07 -14.33 8.90
C ASP A 170 4.20 -14.21 9.96
N HIS A 171 4.80 -13.03 10.15
CA HIS A 171 5.85 -12.74 11.16
C HIS A 171 5.36 -12.09 12.46
#